data_AF-A0A0F9BZL9-F1
#
_entry.id   AF-A0A0F9BZL9-F1
#
_cell.length_a   1.000
_cell.length_b   1.000
_cell.length_c   1.000
_cell.angle_alpha   90.00
_cell.angle_beta   90.00
_cell.angle_gamma   90.00
#
_symmetry.space_group_name_H-M   'P 1'
#
loop_
_entity.id
_entity.type
_entity.pdbx_description
1 polymer ?
#
loop_
_entity_poly.entity_id
_entity_poly.type
_entity_poly.pdbx_seq_one_letter_code
_entity_poly.pdbx_strand_id
1 'polypeptide(L)' 'SKNAVNRFWQILSDSKFVTTIRSTRGDDIDAACGQLVGQVADRTKRSERHKANYTQTQVVTVR' A
#
# COMPACT_ATOMS: atom_id res chain seq x y z
N SER A 1 -5.91 9.95 -3.35
CA SER A 1 -6.26 10.59 -4.63
C SER A 1 -5.05 11.39 -5.15
N LYS A 2 -4.93 11.61 -6.46
CA LYS A 2 -3.82 12.40 -7.05
C LYS A 2 -3.70 13.80 -6.41
N ASN A 3 -4.85 14.40 -6.07
CA ASN A 3 -4.93 15.71 -5.41
C ASN A 3 -4.25 15.73 -4.02
N ALA A 4 -4.37 14.66 -3.23
CA ALA A 4 -3.71 14.58 -1.93
C ALA A 4 -2.19 14.53 -2.05
N VAL A 5 -1.68 13.74 -3.00
CA VAL A 5 -0.23 13.63 -3.27
C VAL A 5 0.32 14.97 -3.75
N ASN A 6 -0.38 15.65 -4.68
CA ASN A 6 0.05 16.95 -5.20
C ASN A 6 0.08 18.03 -4.12
N ARG A 7 -0.94 18.10 -3.26
CA ARG A 7 -0.96 19.04 -2.12
C ARG A 7 0.19 18.80 -1.16
N PHE A 8 0.48 17.54 -0.84
CA PHE A 8 1.59 17.20 0.04
C PHE A 8 2.94 17.59 -0.56
N TRP A 9 3.14 17.28 -1.84
CA TRP A 9 4.33 17.69 -2.59
C TRP A 9 4.49 19.22 -2.60
N GLN A 10 3.41 19.98 -2.82
CA GLN A 10 3.42 21.45 -2.79
C GLN A 10 3.90 21.98 -1.44
N ILE A 11 3.31 21.51 -0.32
CA ILE A 11 3.68 21.94 1.03
C ILE A 11 5.18 21.77 1.30
N LEU A 12 5.76 20.64 0.89
CA LEU A 12 7.18 20.35 1.08
C LEU A 12 8.06 21.18 0.15
N SER A 13 7.67 21.33 -1.12
CA SER A 13 8.39 22.15 -2.10
C SER A 13 8.42 23.63 -1.68
N ASP A 14 7.30 24.15 -1.19
CA ASP A 14 7.17 25.53 -0.70
C ASP A 14 8.06 25.77 0.52
N SER A 15 8.20 24.75 1.36
CA SER A 15 9.10 24.72 2.53
C SER A 15 10.58 24.53 2.15
N LYS A 16 10.93 24.60 0.86
CA LYS A 16 12.29 24.47 0.32
C LYS A 16 12.94 23.09 0.51
N PHE A 17 12.14 22.04 0.72
CA PHE A 17 12.62 20.66 0.67
C PHE A 17 12.62 20.14 -0.78
N VAL A 18 13.73 19.54 -1.20
CA VAL A 18 13.79 18.85 -2.49
C VAL A 18 12.91 17.60 -2.44
N THR A 19 11.77 17.66 -3.11
CA THR A 19 10.76 16.59 -3.10
C THR A 19 10.38 16.26 -4.53
N THR A 20 10.37 14.96 -4.89
CA THR A 20 9.96 14.49 -6.21
C THR A 20 8.90 13.40 -6.09
N ILE A 21 7.95 13.37 -7.03
CA ILE A 21 6.96 12.30 -7.12
C ILE A 21 7.53 11.21 -8.03
N ARG A 22 7.68 10.00 -7.51
CA ARG A 22 8.13 8.85 -8.30
C ARG A 22 7.00 8.36 -9.20
N SER A 23 7.32 8.11 -10.48
CA SER A 23 6.39 7.44 -11.38
C SER A 23 6.23 5.97 -11.00
N THR A 24 4.99 5.47 -11.03
CA THR A 24 4.72 4.03 -10.89
C THR A 24 5.25 3.32 -12.13
N ARG A 25 6.00 2.24 -11.94
CA ARG A 25 6.62 1.45 -13.02
C ARG A 25 6.35 -0.03 -12.75
N GLY A 26 5.96 -0.77 -13.79
CA GLY A 26 5.72 -2.22 -13.72
C GLY A 26 4.43 -2.60 -12.99
N ASP A 27 3.45 -1.71 -12.87
CA ASP A 27 2.16 -1.98 -12.21
C ASP A 27 1.30 -2.97 -13.02
N ASP A 28 1.46 -2.95 -14.34
CA ASP A 28 0.83 -3.85 -15.30
C ASP A 28 1.35 -5.30 -15.23
N ILE A 29 2.50 -5.50 -14.59
CA ILE A 29 3.15 -6.81 -14.44
C ILE A 29 3.42 -7.16 -12.97
N ASP A 30 2.68 -6.55 -12.03
CA ASP A 30 2.81 -6.78 -10.58
C ASP A 30 4.24 -6.60 -10.03
N ALA A 31 5.01 -5.72 -10.64
CA ALA A 31 6.40 -5.45 -10.31
C ALA A 31 6.63 -4.03 -9.76
N ALA A 32 5.58 -3.26 -9.51
CA ALA A 32 5.72 -1.98 -8.83
C ALA A 32 6.19 -2.18 -7.39
N CYS A 33 6.69 -1.10 -6.79
CA CYS A 33 7.20 -1.17 -5.43
C CYS A 33 6.13 -1.64 -4.44
N GLY A 34 6.43 -2.71 -3.70
CA GLY A 34 5.52 -3.34 -2.75
C GLY A 34 4.69 -4.51 -3.31
N GLN A 35 4.71 -4.76 -4.62
CA GLN A 35 3.96 -5.87 -5.25
C GLN A 35 4.75 -7.18 -5.34
N LEU A 36 6.05 -7.17 -5.03
CA LEU A 36 6.91 -8.34 -5.10
C LEU A 36 6.61 -9.33 -3.95
N VAL A 37 5.62 -10.20 -4.14
CA VAL A 37 5.22 -11.22 -3.14
C VAL A 37 6.08 -12.49 -3.27
N GLY A 38 6.37 -12.93 -4.50
CA GLY A 38 7.12 -14.15 -4.79
C GLY A 38 6.49 -15.42 -4.20
N GLN A 39 7.22 -16.55 -4.25
CA GLN A 39 6.86 -17.76 -3.52
C GLN A 39 7.66 -17.81 -2.23
N VAL A 40 6.98 -17.70 -1.08
CA VAL A 40 7.62 -17.65 0.24
C VAL A 40 7.00 -18.71 1.15
N ALA A 41 7.84 -19.54 1.76
CA ALA A 41 7.43 -20.45 2.83
C ALA A 41 7.27 -19.66 4.15
N ASP A 42 6.05 -19.28 4.49
CA ASP A 42 5.75 -18.54 5.72
C ASP A 42 5.90 -19.43 6.97
N ARG A 43 6.95 -19.18 7.76
CA ARG A 43 7.20 -19.85 9.04
C ARG A 43 6.62 -19.12 10.25
N THR A 44 6.12 -17.91 10.05
CA THR A 44 5.68 -17.01 11.13
C THR A 44 4.18 -17.07 11.40
N LYS A 45 3.46 -17.92 10.64
CA LYS A 45 1.99 -18.02 10.64
C LYS A 45 1.31 -16.66 10.47
N ARG A 46 1.99 -15.72 9.81
CA ARG A 46 1.47 -14.35 9.61
C ARG A 46 0.26 -14.40 8.68
N SER A 47 0.34 -15.22 7.64
CA SER A 47 -0.73 -15.40 6.66
C SER A 47 -2.00 -15.97 7.30
N GLU A 48 -1.87 -16.96 8.19
CA GLU A 48 -2.99 -17.54 8.94
C GLU A 48 -3.67 -16.51 9.85
N ARG A 49 -2.89 -15.73 10.61
CA ARG A 49 -3.42 -14.66 11.48
C ARG A 49 -4.17 -13.59 10.69
N HIS A 50 -3.64 -13.16 9.55
CA HIS A 50 -4.33 -12.18 8.68
C HIS A 50 -5.64 -12.72 8.13
N LYS A 51 -5.69 -14.00 7.73
CA LYS A 51 -6.93 -14.65 7.27
C LYS A 51 -7.98 -14.69 8.38
N ALA A 52 -7.59 -15.06 9.60
CA ALA A 52 -8.50 -15.10 10.75
C ALA A 52 -9.09 -13.71 11.07
N ASN A 53 -8.26 -12.66 11.06
CA ASN A 53 -8.70 -11.29 11.33
C ASN A 53 -9.66 -10.74 10.27
N TYR A 54 -9.45 -11.08 8.99
CA TYR A 54 -10.33 -10.66 7.90
C TYR A 54 -11.75 -11.22 8.06
N THR A 55 -11.88 -12.52 8.40
CA THR A 55 -13.17 -13.16 8.67
C THR A 55 -13.94 -12.48 9.80
N GLN A 56 -13.24 -11.98 10.83
CA GLN A 56 -13.87 -11.31 11.97
C GLN A 56 -14.37 -9.90 11.64
N THR A 57 -13.76 -9.21 10.69
CA THR A 57 -14.15 -7.83 10.30
C THR A 57 -15.35 -7.82 9.34
N GLN A 58 -15.59 -8.90 8.60
CA GLN A 58 -16.66 -9.01 7.61
C GLN A 58 -18.05 -9.35 8.20
N VAL A 59 -18.11 -9.86 9.44
CA VAL A 59 -19.37 -10.21 10.13
C VAL A 59 -20.08 -9.00 10.77
N VAL A 60 -19.95 -7.81 10.16
CA VAL A 60 -20.77 -6.65 10.55
C VAL A 60 -22.15 -6.84 9.95
N THR A 61 -23.06 -7.40 10.73
CA THR A 61 -24.48 -7.54 10.38
C THR A 61 -25.07 -6.16 10.10
N VAL A 62 -25.23 -5.85 8.81
CA VAL A 62 -26.03 -4.70 8.38
C VAL A 62 -27.49 -5.07 8.66
N ARG A 63 -28.10 -4.37 9.62
CA ARG A 63 -29.55 -4.36 9.82
C ARG A 63 -30.18 -3.33 8.89
#